data_AF-A0A1L9B5X4-F1
#
_entry.id   AF-A0A1L9B5X4-F1
#
_cell.length_a   1.000
_cell.length_b   1.000
_cell.length_c   1.000
_cell.angle_alpha   90.00
_cell.angle_beta   90.00
_cell.angle_gamma   90.00
#
_symmetry.space_group_name_H-M   'P 1'
#
loop_
_entity.id
_entity.type
_entity.pdbx_description
1 polymer ?
#
loop_
_entity_poly.entity_id
_entity_poly.type
_entity_poly.pdbx_seq_one_letter_code
_entity_poly.pdbx_strand_id
1 'polypeptide(L)'
;MPYNPNFNLDAVLETLGTVNNGFAEGSPEDESLRIAAVALLYVRDIQKLDEYRDYFQRFFTHRPVIAAHVFATRTDADAWLVSGKARDGELVNIAGQGFTVIQALHGLKFIRTPLPEEQSGRTPLG
;
A
#
# COMPACT_ATOMS: atom_id res chain seq x y z
N MET A 1 1.26 3.51 -2.01
CA MET A 1 2.32 3.12 -2.97
C MET A 1 1.66 2.67 -4.26
N PRO A 2 2.12 3.08 -5.44
CA PRO A 2 1.69 2.44 -6.68
C PRO A 2 2.23 1.01 -6.66
N TYR A 3 1.35 0.03 -6.44
CA TYR A 3 1.69 -1.37 -6.61
C TYR A 3 2.05 -1.60 -8.08
N ASN A 4 3.15 -2.31 -8.36
CA ASN A 4 3.50 -2.70 -9.72
C ASN A 4 2.94 -4.11 -9.99
N PRO A 5 1.78 -4.25 -10.66
CA PRO A 5 1.22 -5.56 -10.97
C PRO A 5 2.10 -6.33 -11.97
N ASN A 6 2.94 -5.64 -12.74
CA ASN A 6 3.85 -6.22 -13.72
C ASN A 6 5.27 -6.31 -13.17
N PHE A 7 5.41 -6.68 -11.90
CA PHE A 7 6.73 -6.83 -11.31
C PHE A 7 7.58 -7.85 -12.10
N ASN A 8 8.86 -7.54 -12.21
CA ASN A 8 9.86 -8.46 -12.76
C ASN A 8 10.24 -9.46 -11.66
N LEU A 9 9.91 -10.73 -11.87
CA LEU A 9 10.13 -11.78 -10.88
C LEU A 9 11.62 -11.96 -10.56
N ASP A 10 12.50 -11.93 -11.55
CA ASP A 10 13.94 -12.12 -11.34
C ASP A 10 14.52 -10.99 -10.49
N ALA A 11 14.13 -9.74 -10.75
CA ALA A 11 14.53 -8.59 -9.94
C ALA A 11 13.98 -8.67 -8.50
N VAL A 12 12.77 -9.20 -8.31
CA VAL A 12 12.19 -9.43 -6.98
C VAL A 12 13.01 -10.48 -6.23
N LEU A 13 13.34 -11.61 -6.87
CA LEU A 13 14.13 -12.66 -6.26
C LEU A 13 15.55 -12.19 -5.89
N GLU A 14 16.18 -11.39 -6.75
CA GLU A 14 17.48 -10.76 -6.49
C GLU A 14 17.42 -9.81 -5.28
N THR A 15 16.35 -9.01 -5.20
CA THR A 15 16.13 -8.11 -4.07
C THR A 15 15.92 -8.88 -2.78
N LEU A 16 15.08 -9.94 -2.80
CA LEU A 16 14.86 -10.81 -1.65
C LEU A 16 16.17 -11.44 -1.17
N GLY A 17 17.01 -11.94 -2.09
CA GLY A 17 18.33 -12.50 -1.75
C GLY A 17 19.25 -11.46 -1.13
N THR A 18 19.28 -10.24 -1.69
CA THR A 18 20.10 -9.13 -1.16
C THR A 18 19.67 -8.73 0.25
N VAL A 19 18.36 -8.65 0.50
CA VAL A 19 17.81 -8.37 1.84
C VAL A 19 18.12 -9.52 2.81
N ASN A 20 18.01 -10.76 2.33
CA ASN A 20 18.27 -11.95 3.13
C ASN A 20 19.70 -12.01 3.66
N ASN A 21 20.68 -11.53 2.89
CA ASN A 21 22.09 -11.46 3.30
C ASN A 21 22.33 -10.58 4.55
N GLY A 22 21.35 -9.75 4.95
CA GLY A 22 21.40 -8.97 6.18
C GLY A 22 21.01 -9.75 7.44
N PHE A 23 20.46 -10.95 7.30
CA PHE A 23 20.01 -11.79 8.40
C PHE A 23 20.94 -12.99 8.62
N ALA A 24 20.96 -13.51 9.85
CA ALA A 24 21.74 -14.70 10.15
C ALA A 24 21.09 -15.93 9.50
N GLU A 25 21.91 -16.80 8.90
CA GLU A 25 21.43 -18.05 8.32
C GLU A 25 20.69 -18.88 9.38
N GLY A 26 19.50 -19.37 9.02
CA GLY A 26 18.64 -20.13 9.92
C GLY A 26 17.88 -19.28 10.95
N SER A 27 17.98 -17.95 10.89
CA SER A 27 17.10 -17.09 11.68
C SER A 27 15.66 -17.13 11.13
N PRO A 28 14.66 -16.75 11.95
CA PRO A 28 13.27 -16.68 11.49
C PRO A 28 13.08 -15.76 10.26
N GLU A 29 13.83 -14.67 10.17
CA GLU A 29 13.80 -13.74 9.04
C GLU A 29 14.37 -14.39 7.79
N ASP A 30 15.51 -15.08 7.90
CA ASP A 30 16.12 -15.81 6.79
C ASP A 30 15.19 -16.90 6.26
N GLU A 31 14.61 -17.71 7.16
CA GLU A 31 13.65 -18.74 6.79
C GLU A 31 12.40 -18.15 6.11
N SER A 32 11.85 -17.05 6.64
CA SER A 32 10.68 -16.39 6.07
C SER A 32 10.91 -15.87 4.65
N LEU A 33 12.07 -15.24 4.41
CA LEU A 33 12.44 -14.71 3.10
C LEU A 33 12.71 -15.85 2.10
N ARG A 34 13.36 -16.93 2.54
CA ARG A 34 13.54 -18.14 1.71
C ARG A 34 12.21 -18.78 1.32
N ILE A 35 11.27 -18.93 2.26
CA ILE A 35 9.93 -19.47 1.97
C ILE A 35 9.20 -18.59 0.94
N ALA A 36 9.25 -17.27 1.10
CA ALA A 36 8.62 -16.36 0.15
C ALA A 36 9.23 -16.46 -1.26
N ALA A 37 10.56 -16.53 -1.37
CA ALA A 37 11.24 -16.71 -2.64
C ALA A 37 10.88 -18.05 -3.31
N VAL A 38 10.86 -19.15 -2.55
CA VAL A 38 10.47 -20.48 -3.06
C VAL A 38 9.01 -20.51 -3.52
N ALA A 39 8.09 -19.83 -2.82
CA ALA A 39 6.70 -19.73 -3.25
C ALA A 39 6.55 -19.03 -4.61
N LEU A 40 7.30 -17.94 -4.83
CA LEU A 40 7.31 -17.23 -6.12
C LEU A 40 7.91 -18.08 -7.25
N LEU A 41 8.97 -18.83 -6.95
CA LEU A 41 9.56 -19.80 -7.88
C LEU A 41 8.57 -20.92 -8.23
N TYR A 42 7.88 -21.48 -7.23
CA TYR A 42 6.86 -22.50 -7.45
C TYR A 42 5.74 -22.01 -8.37
N VAL A 43 5.24 -20.78 -8.15
CA VAL A 43 4.22 -20.14 -9.01
C VAL A 43 4.71 -19.99 -10.46
N ARG A 44 5.98 -19.62 -10.65
CA ARG A 44 6.61 -19.55 -11.98
C ARG A 44 6.68 -20.93 -12.62
N ASP A 45 7.13 -21.94 -11.87
CA ASP A 45 7.38 -23.29 -12.38
C ASP A 45 6.06 -23.99 -12.78
N ILE A 46 4.95 -23.69 -12.09
CA ILE A 46 3.60 -24.14 -12.50
C ILE A 46 2.93 -23.24 -13.54
N GLN A 47 3.66 -22.26 -14.11
CA GLN A 47 3.20 -21.33 -15.14
C GLN A 47 1.98 -20.48 -14.74
N LYS A 48 1.80 -20.18 -13.45
CA LYS A 48 0.69 -19.36 -12.92
C LYS A 48 1.10 -17.94 -12.54
N LEU A 49 2.20 -17.43 -13.09
CA LEU A 49 2.69 -16.10 -12.73
C LEU A 49 1.70 -14.99 -13.08
N ASP A 50 0.99 -15.08 -14.21
CA ASP A 50 -0.01 -14.08 -14.59
C ASP A 50 -1.26 -14.13 -13.70
N GLU A 51 -1.74 -15.33 -13.35
CA GLU A 51 -2.82 -15.48 -12.36
C GLU A 51 -2.41 -14.92 -11.00
N TYR A 52 -1.15 -15.11 -10.59
CA TYR A 52 -0.62 -14.55 -9.36
C TYR A 52 -0.50 -13.02 -9.43
N ARG A 53 -0.13 -12.44 -10.57
CA ARG A 53 -0.13 -10.98 -10.76
C ARG A 53 -1.53 -10.40 -10.64
N ASP A 54 -2.52 -11.05 -11.23
CA ASP A 54 -3.93 -10.69 -11.08
C ASP A 54 -4.38 -10.80 -9.62
N TYR A 55 -4.01 -11.89 -8.94
CA TYR A 55 -4.29 -12.08 -7.51
C TYR A 55 -3.62 -11.00 -6.66
N PHE A 56 -2.34 -10.70 -6.92
CA PHE A 56 -1.56 -9.68 -6.23
C PHE A 56 -2.21 -8.31 -6.42
N GLN A 57 -2.58 -7.95 -7.65
CA GLN A 57 -3.32 -6.72 -7.93
C GLN A 57 -4.66 -6.69 -7.18
N ARG A 58 -5.44 -7.78 -7.21
CA ARG A 58 -6.71 -7.89 -6.48
C ARG A 58 -6.52 -7.72 -4.98
N PHE A 59 -5.49 -8.34 -4.41
CA PHE A 59 -5.18 -8.25 -3.00
C PHE A 59 -4.92 -6.82 -2.52
N PHE A 60 -4.30 -5.98 -3.37
CA PHE A 60 -4.06 -4.57 -3.07
C PHE A 60 -5.18 -3.63 -3.52
N THR A 61 -6.02 -4.02 -4.48
CA THR A 61 -7.17 -3.22 -4.97
C THR A 61 -8.48 -3.50 -4.23
N HIS A 62 -8.67 -4.69 -3.68
CA HIS A 62 -9.88 -5.12 -2.97
C HIS A 62 -9.74 -5.00 -1.45
N ARG A 63 -8.61 -4.53 -0.93
CA ARG A 63 -8.62 -3.98 0.43
C ARG A 63 -9.43 -2.69 0.35
N PRO A 64 -10.59 -2.58 1.03
CA PRO A 64 -11.24 -1.29 1.16
C PRO A 64 -10.18 -0.38 1.74
N VAL A 65 -9.92 0.70 1.02
CA VAL A 65 -9.07 1.78 1.49
C VAL A 65 -9.91 2.49 2.56
N ILE A 66 -9.97 1.88 3.76
CA ILE A 66 -10.78 2.38 4.86
C ILE A 66 -10.02 3.59 5.39
N ALA A 67 -10.61 4.77 5.21
CA ALA A 67 -10.13 5.96 5.88
C ALA A 67 -10.10 5.69 7.40
N ALA A 68 -8.94 5.85 8.02
CA ALA A 68 -8.77 5.69 9.46
C ALA A 68 -9.72 6.62 10.22
N HIS A 69 -9.99 7.81 9.66
CA HIS A 69 -10.94 8.79 10.16
C HIS A 69 -11.71 9.44 9.00
N VAL A 70 -12.98 9.78 9.25
CA VAL A 70 -13.84 10.52 8.33
C VAL A 70 -14.22 11.84 9.00
N PHE A 71 -13.89 12.95 8.35
CA PHE A 71 -14.16 14.31 8.80
C PHE A 71 -15.18 14.97 7.87
N ALA A 72 -16.19 15.62 8.45
CA ALA A 72 -17.17 16.38 7.67
C ALA A 72 -16.58 17.67 7.09
N THR A 73 -15.61 18.28 7.77
CA THR A 73 -14.97 19.53 7.36
C THR A 73 -13.45 19.48 7.45
N ARG A 74 -12.78 20.35 6.69
CA ARG A 74 -11.33 20.52 6.76
C ARG A 74 -10.87 21.02 8.12
N THR A 75 -11.65 21.89 8.76
CA THR A 75 -11.37 22.41 10.10
C THR A 75 -11.30 21.30 11.14
N ASP A 76 -12.22 20.34 11.11
CA ASP A 76 -12.21 19.20 12.05
C ASP A 76 -11.00 18.31 11.83
N ALA A 77 -10.62 18.09 10.56
CA ALA A 77 -9.45 17.31 10.19
C ALA A 77 -8.15 17.99 10.64
N ASP A 78 -8.03 19.30 10.45
CA ASP A 78 -6.86 20.08 10.88
C ASP A 78 -6.76 20.11 12.42
N ALA A 79 -7.89 20.25 13.13
CA ALA A 79 -7.93 20.16 14.59
C ALA A 79 -7.46 18.79 15.11
N TRP A 80 -7.85 17.71 14.43
CA TRP A 80 -7.35 16.37 14.73
C TRP A 80 -5.86 16.21 14.41
N LEU A 81 -5.39 16.77 13.28
CA LEU A 81 -3.99 16.70 12.88
C LEU A 81 -3.06 17.36 13.91
N VAL A 82 -3.46 18.51 14.47
CA VAL A 82 -2.69 19.22 15.51
C VAL A 82 -2.87 18.62 16.91
N SER A 83 -3.83 17.73 17.12
CA SER A 83 -4.08 17.10 18.43
C SER A 83 -2.99 16.09 18.84
N GLY A 84 -2.06 15.76 17.94
CA GLY A 84 -1.00 14.77 18.17
C GLY A 84 -1.47 13.31 18.08
N LYS A 85 -2.74 13.07 17.72
CA LYS A 85 -3.30 11.73 17.54
C LYS A 85 -3.03 11.14 16.15
N ALA A 86 -2.77 11.99 15.16
CA ALA A 86 -2.51 11.60 13.79
C ALA A 86 -1.14 10.90 13.64
N ARG A 87 -1.06 9.91 12.75
CA ARG A 87 0.19 9.23 12.41
C ARG A 87 0.52 9.38 10.93
N ASP A 88 1.81 9.43 10.64
CA ASP A 88 2.31 9.37 9.28
C ASP A 88 1.77 8.13 8.54
N GLY A 89 1.33 8.31 7.30
CA GLY A 89 0.76 7.27 6.46
C GLY A 89 -0.74 6.99 6.66
N GLU A 90 -1.39 7.60 7.66
CA GLU A 90 -2.84 7.43 7.84
C GLU A 90 -3.62 8.10 6.71
N LEU A 91 -4.56 7.36 6.14
CA LEU A 91 -5.49 7.90 5.15
C LEU A 91 -6.76 8.38 5.84
N VAL A 92 -7.22 9.57 5.50
CA VAL A 92 -8.44 10.17 6.02
C VAL A 92 -9.36 10.62 4.88
N ASN A 93 -10.66 10.60 5.14
CA ASN A 93 -11.66 11.21 4.28
C ASN A 93 -12.03 12.57 4.88
N ILE A 94 -11.91 13.65 4.11
CA ILE A 94 -12.29 15.00 4.51
C ILE A 94 -13.31 15.50 3.49
N ALA A 95 -14.56 15.70 3.92
CA ALA A 95 -15.65 16.19 3.07
C ALA A 95 -15.83 15.38 1.75
N GLY A 96 -15.73 14.05 1.84
CA GLY A 96 -15.87 13.15 0.68
C GLY A 96 -14.62 13.02 -0.18
N GLN A 97 -13.48 13.55 0.30
CA GLN A 97 -12.23 13.58 -0.43
C GLN A 97 -11.09 12.92 0.35
N GLY A 98 -10.28 12.11 -0.31
CA GLY A 98 -9.19 11.36 0.29
C GLY A 98 -7.91 12.17 0.49
N PHE A 99 -7.30 12.05 1.66
CA PHE A 99 -6.00 12.65 1.98
C PHE A 99 -5.14 11.71 2.82
N THR A 100 -3.84 11.64 2.54
CA THR A 100 -2.88 10.94 3.38
C THR A 100 -2.16 11.92 4.30
N VAL A 101 -1.99 11.55 5.57
CA VAL A 101 -1.15 12.25 6.52
C VAL A 101 0.31 11.95 6.19
N ILE A 102 1.13 12.98 6.00
CA ILE A 102 2.57 12.86 5.76
C ILE A 102 3.37 13.71 6.75
N GLN A 103 4.50 13.20 7.21
CA GLN A 103 5.48 13.95 7.97
C GLN A 103 6.28 14.88 7.04
N ALA A 104 6.04 16.19 7.14
CA ALA A 104 6.82 17.20 6.43
C ALA A 104 7.89 17.83 7.35
N LEU A 105 8.79 18.62 6.76
CA LEU A 105 9.82 19.41 7.47
C LEU A 105 9.27 20.27 8.62
N HIS A 106 7.98 20.63 8.59
CA HIS A 106 7.31 21.46 9.59
C HIS A 106 6.10 20.76 10.22
N GLY A 107 6.18 19.45 10.44
CA GLY A 107 5.13 18.66 11.09
C GLY A 107 4.22 17.93 10.11
N LEU A 108 3.16 17.30 10.64
CA LEU A 108 2.22 16.52 9.85
C LEU A 108 1.39 17.43 8.92
N LYS A 109 1.17 16.98 7.69
CA LYS A 109 0.35 17.65 6.67
C LYS A 109 -0.50 16.64 5.92
N PHE A 110 -1.56 17.14 5.29
CA PHE A 110 -2.38 16.35 4.37
C PHE A 110 -1.86 16.49 2.94
N ILE A 111 -1.60 15.38 2.26
CA ILE A 111 -1.41 15.31 0.81
C ILE A 111 -2.63 14.68 0.15
N ARG A 112 -3.01 15.18 -1.04
CA ARG A 112 -4.18 14.65 -1.75
C ARG A 112 -3.91 13.21 -2.20
N THR A 113 -4.78 12.29 -1.77
CA THR A 113 -4.73 10.88 -2.14
C THR A 113 -6.16 10.43 -2.42
N PRO A 114 -6.62 10.46 -3.69
CA PRO A 114 -8.00 10.15 -4.03
C PRO A 114 -8.41 8.78 -3.52
N LEU A 115 -9.56 8.69 -2.86
CA LEU A 115 -10.17 7.43 -2.48
C LEU A 115 -10.66 6.69 -3.74
N PRO A 116 -10.70 5.35 -3.73
CA PRO A 116 -11.23 4.57 -4.86
C PRO A 116 -12.66 4.99 -5.26
N GLU A 117 -13.48 5.35 -4.28
CA GLU A 117 -14.86 5.82 -4.46
C GLU A 117 -14.97 7.20 -5.16
N GLU A 118 -13.96 8.07 -5.07
CA GLU A 118 -13.93 9.35 -5.80
C GLU A 118 -13.76 9.15 -7.31
N GLN A 119 -13.14 8.05 -7.75
CA GLN A 119 -12.85 7.78 -9.17
C GLN A 119 -14.07 7.26 -9.93
N SER A 120 -15.08 6.74 -9.23
CA SER A 120 -16.33 6.23 -9.82
C SER A 120 -17.35 7.35 -10.13
N GLY A 121 -17.05 8.61 -9.79
CA GLY A 121 -17.97 9.75 -9.86
C GLY A 121 -17.91 10.62 -11.13
N ARG A 122 -17.15 10.25 -12.16
CA ARG A 122 -17.18 10.95 -13.47
C ARG A 122 -17.77 10.06 -14.55
N THR A 123 -19.09 10.11 -14.71
CA THR A 123 -19.80 10.56 -15.94
C THR A 123 -21.31 10.33 -15.75
N PRO A 124 -22.17 11.35 -15.56
CA PRO A 124 -23.55 11.27 -16.02
C PRO A 124 -23.54 11.60 -17.51
N LEU A 125 -23.73 10.58 -18.36
CA LEU A 125 -24.07 10.81 -19.76
C LEU A 125 -25.54 11.26 -19.77
N GLY A 126 -25.73 12.57 -19.95
CA GLY A 126 -26.96 13.13 -20.48
C GLY A 126 -27.01 12.99 -21.99
#